data_AF-S9V8Z5-F1
#
_entry.id   AF-S9V8Z5-F1
#
_cell.length_a   1.000
_cell.length_b   1.000
_cell.length_c   1.000
_cell.angle_alpha   90.00
_cell.angle_beta   90.00
_cell.angle_gamma   90.00
#
_symmetry.space_group_name_H-M   'P 1'
#
loop_
_entity.id
_entity.type
_entity.pdbx_description
1 polymer ?
#
loop_
_entity_poly.entity_id
_entity_poly.type
_entity_poly.pdbx_seq_one_letter_code
_entity_poly.pdbx_strand_id
1 'polypeptide(L)'
;MLQTVNSGDLRQWRKGSLIGRGTYGSVYLGLLGDGSFYAVKCVELGNHATDKFDVRELVSLSREINLMQRLSHRNLCSFKGVLYEPDSTSICMFMEYVGGGSLSTIVKRFKPLPNTVVRSWTKQLLSGLLYLHSQHIIHRDVKGDNVLIDTSASPGSGAQVKLVDFGAARRLTDAVGQSRTVIGTPYWMAPEVVDLSGEGRGYSYKADVWSAGCTVAEMLTGKPPWPTKANAPAAILMIANSEGMPTELPTAEATPGCLDFMKKCFEREPDNRPTVEELLHHPWILGEME
;
A
#
# COMPACT_ATOMS: atom_id res chain seq x y z
N MET A 1 -8.19 25.59 7.92
CA MET A 1 -8.83 25.16 6.66
C MET A 1 -7.97 24.05 6.09
N LEU A 2 -8.52 22.91 5.62
CA LEU A 2 -7.77 21.79 5.04
C LEU A 2 -7.28 22.15 3.62
N GLN A 3 -6.46 23.20 3.52
CA GLN A 3 -5.82 23.63 2.28
C GLN A 3 -4.34 23.87 2.57
N THR A 4 -3.48 23.45 1.65
CA THR A 4 -2.05 23.74 1.75
C THR A 4 -1.74 25.16 1.28
N VAL A 5 -0.56 25.66 1.68
CA VAL A 5 -0.10 27.03 1.36
C VAL A 5 -0.02 27.26 -0.16
N ASN A 6 0.27 26.21 -0.94
CA ASN A 6 0.29 26.23 -2.40
C ASN A 6 -1.10 26.07 -3.05
N SER A 7 -2.20 26.26 -2.32
CA SER A 7 -3.56 26.10 -2.85
C SER A 7 -3.87 27.02 -4.03
N GLY A 8 -3.18 28.16 -4.18
CA GLY A 8 -3.28 29.03 -5.35
C GLY A 8 -2.93 28.31 -6.66
N ASP A 9 -1.84 27.55 -6.68
CA ASP A 9 -1.39 26.79 -7.85
C ASP A 9 -2.34 25.63 -8.16
N LEU A 10 -2.86 24.98 -7.12
CA LEU A 10 -3.75 23.83 -7.23
C LEU A 10 -5.14 24.21 -7.77
N ARG A 11 -5.61 25.45 -7.56
CA ARG A 11 -6.95 25.90 -7.99
C ARG A 11 -7.13 25.92 -9.51
N GLN A 12 -6.06 26.00 -10.28
CA GLN A 12 -6.12 26.08 -11.74
C GLN A 12 -6.11 24.69 -12.42
N TRP A 13 -6.23 23.62 -11.63
CA TRP A 13 -6.20 22.27 -12.16
C TRP A 13 -7.39 21.97 -13.08
N ARG A 14 -7.16 21.12 -14.07
CA ARG A 14 -8.19 20.59 -14.96
C ARG A 14 -8.39 19.11 -14.68
N LYS A 15 -9.64 18.73 -14.42
CA LYS A 15 -10.05 17.34 -14.19
C LYS A 15 -10.07 16.55 -15.50
N GLY A 16 -9.28 15.49 -15.55
CA GLY A 16 -9.20 14.54 -16.65
C GLY A 16 -9.96 13.24 -16.36
N SER A 17 -9.48 12.14 -16.93
CA SER A 17 -10.10 10.82 -16.80
C SER A 17 -10.07 10.30 -15.36
N LEU A 18 -11.07 9.48 -15.02
CA LEU A 18 -11.07 8.67 -13.80
C LEU A 18 -10.00 7.57 -13.93
N ILE A 19 -9.04 7.54 -13.01
CA ILE A 19 -7.92 6.59 -13.01
C ILE A 19 -8.01 5.57 -11.86
N GLY A 20 -8.85 5.82 -10.86
CA GLY A 20 -9.11 4.86 -9.78
C GLY A 20 -10.36 5.20 -8.98
N ARG A 21 -10.96 4.19 -8.33
CA ARG A 21 -12.01 4.37 -7.30
C ARG A 21 -11.59 3.60 -6.06
N GLY A 22 -11.52 4.28 -4.93
CA GLY A 22 -11.31 3.69 -3.62
C GLY A 22 -12.58 3.74 -2.77
N THR A 23 -12.52 3.17 -1.57
CA THR A 23 -13.63 3.19 -0.60
C THR A 23 -14.03 4.61 -0.19
N TYR A 24 -13.07 5.54 -0.18
CA TYR A 24 -13.24 6.89 0.35
C TYR A 24 -13.29 7.98 -0.73
N GLY A 25 -13.28 7.61 -2.02
CA GLY A 25 -13.29 8.63 -3.07
C GLY A 25 -12.85 8.16 -4.45
N SER A 26 -12.86 9.09 -5.39
CA SER A 26 -12.47 8.88 -6.78
C SER A 26 -11.13 9.55 -7.07
N VAL A 27 -10.26 8.86 -7.82
CA VAL A 27 -8.95 9.39 -8.23
C VAL A 27 -9.01 9.73 -9.71
N TYR A 28 -8.67 10.97 -10.05
CA TYR A 28 -8.67 11.50 -11.40
C TYR A 28 -7.26 11.87 -11.85
N LEU A 29 -7.00 11.79 -13.15
CA LEU A 29 -5.85 12.48 -13.74
C LEU A 29 -6.14 13.98 -13.70
N GLY A 30 -5.25 14.77 -13.10
CA GLY A 30 -5.34 16.23 -13.04
C GLY A 30 -4.19 16.88 -13.80
N LEU A 31 -4.48 17.96 -14.53
CA LEU A 31 -3.48 18.79 -15.20
C LEU A 31 -3.41 20.16 -14.52
N LEU A 32 -2.26 20.54 -13.98
CA LEU A 32 -2.04 21.88 -13.41
C LEU A 32 -1.73 22.92 -14.48
N GLY A 33 -1.80 24.20 -14.09
CA GLY A 33 -1.54 25.34 -15.00
C GLY A 33 -0.11 25.39 -15.55
N ASP A 34 0.85 24.75 -14.87
CA ASP A 34 2.25 24.61 -15.31
C ASP A 34 2.45 23.46 -16.32
N GLY A 35 1.39 22.73 -16.68
CA GLY A 35 1.42 21.60 -17.61
C GLY A 35 1.76 20.25 -16.96
N SER A 36 1.97 20.20 -15.64
CA SER A 36 2.29 18.96 -14.94
C SER A 36 1.04 18.13 -14.59
N PHE A 37 1.19 16.81 -14.66
CA PHE A 37 0.12 15.84 -14.36
C PHE A 37 0.22 15.31 -12.93
N TYR A 38 -0.94 15.18 -12.26
CA TYR A 38 -1.07 14.63 -10.91
C TYR A 38 -2.22 13.62 -10.84
N ALA A 39 -2.13 12.68 -9.90
CA ALA A 39 -3.26 11.89 -9.45
C ALA A 39 -4.01 12.68 -8.36
N VAL A 40 -5.29 13.00 -8.61
CA VAL A 40 -6.11 13.83 -7.72
C VAL A 40 -7.20 12.97 -7.08
N LYS A 41 -7.02 12.63 -5.79
CA LYS A 41 -8.01 11.88 -4.99
C LYS A 41 -9.02 12.86 -4.42
N CYS A 42 -10.25 12.81 -4.93
CA CYS A 42 -11.39 13.61 -4.49
C CYS A 42 -12.23 12.81 -3.48
N VAL A 43 -12.41 13.37 -2.30
CA VAL A 43 -13.28 12.87 -1.23
C VAL A 43 -14.42 13.86 -1.07
N GLU A 44 -15.64 13.44 -1.40
CA GLU A 44 -16.85 14.24 -1.17
C GLU A 44 -17.14 14.28 0.33
N LEU A 45 -17.40 15.48 0.87
CA LEU A 45 -17.66 15.65 2.28
C LEU A 45 -19.16 15.71 2.55
N GLY A 46 -19.67 14.74 3.30
CA GLY A 46 -21.06 14.70 3.75
C GLY A 46 -22.04 14.21 2.69
N ASN A 47 -23.31 14.09 3.09
CA ASN A 47 -24.40 13.68 2.20
C ASN A 47 -25.08 14.95 1.70
N HIS A 48 -25.20 15.14 0.37
CA HIS A 48 -25.83 16.33 -0.25
C HIS A 48 -27.25 16.63 0.27
N ALA A 49 -27.89 15.68 0.97
CA ALA A 49 -29.22 15.81 1.53
C ALA A 49 -29.29 16.42 2.95
N THR A 50 -28.18 16.50 3.70
CA THR A 50 -28.23 16.88 5.13
C THR A 50 -27.28 18.00 5.57
N ASP A 51 -26.38 18.48 4.70
CA ASP A 51 -25.35 19.50 5.01
C ASP A 51 -24.54 19.21 6.30
N LYS A 52 -24.53 17.95 6.75
CA LYS A 52 -23.84 17.51 7.97
C LYS A 52 -22.60 16.74 7.58
N PHE A 53 -21.46 17.29 7.97
CA PHE A 53 -20.17 16.63 7.89
C PHE A 53 -20.03 15.59 9.01
N ASP A 54 -19.57 14.38 8.69
CA ASP A 54 -19.09 13.48 9.73
C ASP A 54 -17.74 13.97 10.24
N VAL A 55 -17.76 14.52 11.46
CA VAL A 55 -16.55 15.02 12.15
C VAL A 55 -15.48 13.93 12.25
N ARG A 56 -15.86 12.65 12.38
CA ARG A 56 -14.91 11.54 12.46
C ARG A 56 -14.18 11.32 11.14
N GLU A 57 -14.88 11.41 10.03
CA GLU A 57 -14.32 11.28 8.69
C GLU A 57 -13.34 12.42 8.39
N LEU A 58 -13.73 13.66 8.71
CA LEU A 58 -12.86 14.83 8.58
C LEU A 58 -11.58 14.71 9.42
N VAL A 59 -11.69 14.23 10.66
CA VAL A 59 -10.52 13.99 11.53
C VAL A 59 -9.62 12.91 10.95
N SER A 60 -10.19 11.82 10.42
CA SER A 60 -9.43 10.75 9.78
C SER A 60 -8.68 11.26 8.54
N LEU A 61 -9.37 11.99 7.67
CA LEU A 61 -8.81 12.55 6.45
C LEU A 61 -7.72 13.60 6.75
N SER A 62 -7.94 14.45 7.76
CA SER A 62 -6.91 15.39 8.23
C SER A 62 -5.64 14.67 8.70
N ARG A 63 -5.76 13.53 9.39
CA ARG A 63 -4.61 12.71 9.80
C ARG A 63 -3.88 12.12 8.60
N GLU A 64 -4.60 11.58 7.62
CA GLU A 64 -4.03 11.04 6.37
C GLU A 64 -3.24 12.13 5.63
N ILE A 65 -3.82 13.32 5.45
CA ILE A 65 -3.17 14.46 4.80
C ILE A 65 -1.90 14.88 5.55
N ASN A 66 -1.97 15.04 6.88
CA ASN A 66 -0.82 15.44 7.68
C ASN A 66 0.32 14.41 7.67
N LEU A 67 -0.02 13.12 7.56
CA LEU A 67 0.96 12.06 7.41
C LEU A 67 1.64 12.16 6.05
N MET A 68 0.87 12.21 4.97
CA MET A 68 1.41 12.27 3.60
C MET A 68 2.31 13.50 3.35
N GLN A 69 1.97 14.65 3.93
CA GLN A 69 2.78 15.88 3.82
C GLN A 69 4.22 15.75 4.35
N ARG A 70 4.47 14.81 5.27
CA ARG A 70 5.76 14.66 5.94
C ARG A 70 6.63 13.56 5.34
N LEU A 71 6.06 12.74 4.46
CA LEU A 71 6.77 11.62 3.86
C LEU A 71 7.52 12.07 2.61
N SER A 72 8.80 11.75 2.55
CA SER A 72 9.63 12.00 1.38
C SER A 72 10.63 10.86 1.20
N HIS A 73 10.38 10.03 0.20
CA HIS A 73 11.24 8.91 -0.14
C HIS A 73 10.98 8.46 -1.58
N ARG A 74 12.02 8.04 -2.31
CA ARG A 74 11.91 7.67 -3.74
C ARG A 74 10.95 6.51 -4.02
N ASN A 75 10.77 5.61 -3.04
CA ASN A 75 9.85 4.47 -3.11
C ASN A 75 8.47 4.73 -2.50
N LEU A 76 8.15 5.99 -2.18
CA LEU A 76 6.81 6.41 -1.80
C LEU A 76 6.28 7.40 -2.85
N CYS A 77 4.97 7.42 -3.05
CA CYS A 77 4.33 8.42 -3.89
C CYS A 77 4.37 9.79 -3.21
N SER A 78 4.78 10.79 -3.97
CA SER A 78 4.98 12.14 -3.45
C SER A 78 3.64 12.88 -3.30
N PHE A 79 3.47 13.61 -2.19
CA PHE A 79 2.28 14.42 -1.94
C PHE A 79 2.56 15.89 -2.26
N LYS A 80 1.74 16.48 -3.14
CA LYS A 80 1.89 17.88 -3.60
C LYS A 80 1.10 18.87 -2.74
N GLY A 81 -0.10 18.49 -2.33
CA GLY A 81 -0.95 19.37 -1.53
C GLY A 81 -2.41 18.96 -1.52
N VAL A 82 -3.22 19.77 -0.82
CA VAL A 82 -4.66 19.57 -0.70
C VAL A 82 -5.40 20.86 -1.03
N LEU A 83 -6.50 20.71 -1.76
CA LEU A 83 -7.44 21.77 -2.09
C LEU A 83 -8.83 21.38 -1.56
N TYR A 84 -9.53 22.31 -0.95
CA TYR A 84 -10.96 22.17 -0.70
C TYR A 84 -11.71 22.90 -1.81
N GLU A 85 -12.59 22.18 -2.51
CA GLU A 85 -13.46 22.68 -3.57
C GLU A 85 -14.84 22.98 -2.97
N PRO A 86 -15.21 24.27 -2.82
CA PRO A 86 -16.49 24.62 -2.21
C PRO A 86 -17.69 24.17 -3.04
N ASP A 87 -17.61 24.30 -4.38
CA ASP A 87 -18.72 24.02 -5.30
C ASP A 87 -19.16 22.55 -5.27
N SER A 88 -18.20 21.64 -5.11
CA SER A 88 -18.40 20.20 -5.01
C SER A 88 -18.36 19.68 -3.57
N THR A 89 -18.20 20.58 -2.58
CA THR A 89 -17.99 20.23 -1.17
C THR A 89 -16.95 19.11 -0.98
N SER A 90 -15.88 19.14 -1.77
CA SER A 90 -14.91 18.04 -1.86
C SER A 90 -13.52 18.44 -1.39
N ILE A 91 -12.79 17.48 -0.83
CA ILE A 91 -11.36 17.59 -0.57
C ILE A 91 -10.60 16.86 -1.68
N CYS A 92 -9.75 17.58 -2.40
CA CYS A 92 -8.90 17.08 -3.48
C CYS A 92 -7.45 17.01 -3.02
N MET A 93 -6.91 15.79 -2.98
CA MET A 93 -5.51 15.50 -2.62
C MET A 93 -4.69 15.27 -3.89
N PHE A 94 -3.67 16.10 -4.10
CA PHE A 94 -2.79 16.06 -5.27
C PHE A 94 -1.55 15.23 -4.96
N MET A 95 -1.38 14.14 -5.70
CA MET A 95 -0.29 13.18 -5.54
C MET A 95 0.41 12.98 -6.88
N GLU A 96 1.68 12.60 -6.82
CA GLU A 96 2.46 12.23 -7.99
C GLU A 96 1.69 11.25 -8.89
N TYR A 97 1.59 11.58 -10.18
CA TYR A 97 0.98 10.67 -11.15
C TYR A 97 2.00 9.62 -11.58
N VAL A 98 1.69 8.35 -11.34
CA VAL A 98 2.54 7.20 -11.73
C VAL A 98 1.87 6.46 -12.89
N GLY A 99 2.41 6.66 -14.10
CA GLY A 99 1.76 6.23 -15.35
C GLY A 99 1.81 4.74 -15.66
N GLY A 100 2.72 3.96 -15.04
CA GLY A 100 2.84 2.52 -15.33
C GLY A 100 1.74 1.65 -14.68
N GLY A 101 0.94 2.23 -13.79
CA GLY A 101 -0.16 1.54 -13.12
C GLY A 101 0.28 0.68 -11.93
N SER A 102 -0.67 -0.07 -11.36
CA SER A 102 -0.42 -0.92 -10.19
C SER A 102 0.34 -2.19 -10.57
N LEU A 103 1.11 -2.72 -9.62
CA LEU A 103 1.79 -4.00 -9.71
C LEU A 103 0.80 -5.10 -10.05
N SER A 104 -0.38 -5.15 -9.42
CA SER A 104 -1.42 -6.13 -9.75
C SER A 104 -1.86 -6.05 -11.22
N THR A 105 -1.94 -4.84 -11.79
CA THR A 105 -2.30 -4.64 -13.20
C THR A 105 -1.20 -5.14 -14.14
N ILE A 106 0.06 -4.87 -13.80
CA ILE A 106 1.23 -5.31 -14.57
C ILE A 106 1.34 -6.83 -14.53
N VAL A 107 1.23 -7.44 -13.34
CA VAL A 107 1.34 -8.88 -13.16
C VAL A 107 0.23 -9.62 -13.91
N LYS A 108 -1.00 -9.09 -13.97
CA LYS A 108 -2.07 -9.67 -14.80
C LYS A 108 -1.70 -9.79 -16.29
N ARG A 109 -0.79 -8.93 -16.78
CA ARG A 109 -0.36 -8.91 -18.19
C ARG A 109 0.92 -9.71 -18.43
N PHE A 110 1.83 -9.75 -17.46
CA PHE A 110 3.20 -10.22 -17.66
C PHE A 110 3.64 -11.35 -16.71
N LYS A 111 2.73 -11.93 -15.92
CA LYS A 111 3.10 -13.03 -15.00
C LYS A 111 3.52 -14.31 -15.73
N PRO A 112 4.46 -15.09 -15.16
CA PRO A 112 5.29 -14.73 -14.00
C PRO A 112 6.28 -13.62 -14.37
N LEU A 113 6.47 -12.65 -13.47
CA LEU A 113 7.52 -11.64 -13.67
C LEU A 113 8.91 -12.29 -13.59
N PRO A 114 9.92 -11.81 -14.34
CA PRO A 114 11.28 -12.33 -14.26
C PRO A 114 11.83 -12.23 -12.83
N ASN A 115 12.51 -13.27 -12.35
CA ASN A 115 13.03 -13.31 -10.96
C ASN A 115 13.93 -12.12 -10.60
N THR A 116 14.72 -11.61 -11.55
CA THR A 116 15.52 -10.40 -11.37
C THR A 116 14.68 -9.14 -11.16
N VAL A 117 13.53 -9.04 -11.84
CA VAL A 117 12.55 -7.96 -11.65
C VAL A 117 11.87 -8.10 -10.29
N VAL A 118 11.44 -9.32 -9.93
CA VAL A 118 10.84 -9.62 -8.62
C VAL A 118 11.77 -9.20 -7.49
N ARG A 119 13.05 -9.63 -7.52
CA ARG A 119 14.07 -9.24 -6.53
C ARG A 119 14.24 -7.72 -6.45
N SER A 120 14.41 -7.07 -7.61
CA SER A 120 14.63 -5.61 -7.68
C SER A 120 13.44 -4.83 -7.11
N TRP A 121 12.22 -5.21 -7.47
CA TRP A 121 11.00 -4.56 -6.99
C TRP A 121 10.74 -4.85 -5.51
N THR A 122 11.04 -6.06 -5.02
CA THR A 122 11.00 -6.36 -3.59
C THR A 122 11.98 -5.50 -2.81
N LYS A 123 13.23 -5.36 -3.27
CA LYS A 123 14.23 -4.49 -2.61
C LYS A 123 13.75 -3.05 -2.51
N GLN A 124 13.15 -2.54 -3.57
CA GLN A 124 12.56 -1.20 -3.63
C GLN A 124 11.35 -1.04 -2.69
N LEU A 125 10.45 -2.03 -2.66
CA LEU A 125 9.33 -2.09 -1.72
C LEU A 125 9.81 -2.06 -0.26
N LEU A 126 10.78 -2.91 0.09
CA LEU A 126 11.38 -2.96 1.41
C LEU A 126 12.06 -1.63 1.78
N SER A 127 12.73 -0.97 0.84
CA SER A 127 13.30 0.37 1.08
C SER A 127 12.24 1.40 1.46
N GLY A 128 11.07 1.37 0.82
CA GLY A 128 9.94 2.23 1.17
C GLY A 128 9.37 1.91 2.56
N LEU A 129 9.22 0.62 2.87
CA LEU A 129 8.74 0.17 4.19
C LEU A 129 9.72 0.52 5.31
N LEU A 130 11.03 0.37 5.09
CA LEU A 130 12.06 0.74 6.06
C LEU A 130 11.95 2.22 6.42
N TYR A 131 11.78 3.07 5.41
CA TYR A 131 11.56 4.49 5.64
C TYR A 131 10.31 4.75 6.48
N LEU A 132 9.16 4.14 6.15
CA LEU A 132 7.94 4.28 6.95
C LEU A 132 8.14 3.82 8.40
N HIS A 133 8.77 2.67 8.60
CA HIS A 133 9.02 2.10 9.92
C HIS A 133 9.96 3.01 10.74
N SER A 134 10.97 3.63 10.10
CA SER A 134 11.82 4.66 10.73
C SER A 134 11.07 5.91 11.16
N GLN A 135 9.95 6.22 10.50
CA GLN A 135 9.04 7.32 10.85
C GLN A 135 7.94 6.88 11.83
N HIS A 136 8.05 5.68 12.41
CA HIS A 136 7.08 5.04 13.27
C HIS A 136 5.68 4.85 12.66
N ILE A 137 5.62 4.64 11.34
CA ILE A 137 4.39 4.44 10.58
C ILE A 137 4.30 2.99 10.12
N ILE A 138 3.14 2.37 10.28
CA ILE A 138 2.80 1.07 9.70
C ILE A 138 1.89 1.31 8.49
N HIS A 139 2.16 0.68 7.35
CA HIS A 139 1.36 0.87 6.13
C HIS A 139 0.00 0.17 6.22
N ARG A 140 -0.03 -1.09 6.68
CA ARG A 140 -1.23 -1.92 6.93
C ARG A 140 -2.03 -2.42 5.72
N ASP A 141 -1.68 -2.03 4.50
CA ASP A 141 -2.38 -2.47 3.29
C ASP A 141 -1.39 -2.65 2.13
N VAL A 142 -0.25 -3.29 2.42
CA VAL A 142 0.76 -3.61 1.40
C VAL A 142 0.23 -4.74 0.52
N LYS A 143 -0.01 -4.45 -0.76
CA LYS A 143 -0.48 -5.39 -1.79
C LYS A 143 -0.20 -4.81 -3.17
N GLY A 144 -0.28 -5.63 -4.23
CA GLY A 144 0.02 -5.16 -5.58
C GLY A 144 -0.84 -4.00 -6.08
N ASP A 145 -2.05 -3.80 -5.56
CA ASP A 145 -2.91 -2.66 -5.91
C ASP A 145 -2.36 -1.33 -5.37
N ASN A 146 -1.64 -1.37 -4.23
CA ASN A 146 -1.07 -0.20 -3.55
C ASN A 146 0.44 -0.03 -3.84
N VAL A 147 0.95 -0.76 -4.82
CA VAL A 147 2.33 -0.66 -5.29
C VAL A 147 2.26 -0.22 -6.76
N LEU A 148 2.62 1.03 -7.05
CA LEU A 148 2.64 1.54 -8.42
C LEU A 148 4.03 1.40 -9.03
N ILE A 149 4.07 1.18 -10.34
CA ILE A 149 5.31 1.08 -11.10
C ILE A 149 5.44 2.32 -11.98
N ASP A 150 6.50 3.07 -11.76
CA ASP A 150 6.86 4.22 -12.54
C ASP A 150 7.82 3.80 -13.66
N THR A 151 7.33 3.95 -14.89
CA THR A 151 8.03 3.64 -16.14
C THR A 151 8.51 4.90 -16.87
N SER A 152 8.48 6.06 -16.22
CA SER A 152 8.92 7.33 -16.80
C SER A 152 10.44 7.44 -16.96
N ALA A 153 11.20 6.55 -16.30
CA ALA A 153 12.65 6.50 -16.42
C ALA A 153 13.10 6.24 -17.86
N SER A 154 14.28 6.77 -18.23
CA SER A 154 14.84 6.62 -19.58
C SER A 154 14.99 5.14 -19.97
N PRO A 155 14.82 4.79 -21.26
CA PRO A 155 15.07 3.43 -21.75
C PRO A 155 16.44 2.92 -21.29
N GLY A 156 16.47 1.74 -20.67
CA GLY A 156 17.68 1.16 -20.06
C GLY A 156 17.80 1.39 -18.54
N SER A 157 16.99 2.28 -17.96
CA SER A 157 16.81 2.36 -16.51
C SER A 157 15.68 1.44 -16.07
N GLY A 158 15.89 0.71 -14.97
CA GLY A 158 14.85 -0.13 -14.38
C GLY A 158 13.66 0.72 -13.87
N ALA A 159 12.46 0.15 -13.91
CA ALA A 159 11.27 0.81 -13.38
C ALA A 159 11.38 1.05 -11.87
N GLN A 160 10.79 2.16 -11.43
CA GLN A 160 10.79 2.59 -10.03
C GLN A 160 9.50 2.13 -9.35
N VAL A 161 9.60 1.50 -8.19
CA VAL A 161 8.43 1.12 -7.38
C VAL A 161 8.05 2.25 -6.44
N LYS A 162 6.76 2.59 -6.35
CA LYS A 162 6.20 3.60 -5.44
C LYS A 162 5.02 3.03 -4.66
N LEU A 163 5.13 3.00 -3.35
CA LEU A 163 4.00 2.71 -2.45
C LEU A 163 3.01 3.89 -2.45
N VAL A 164 1.72 3.55 -2.46
CA VAL A 164 0.59 4.49 -2.42
C VAL A 164 -0.44 4.10 -1.37
N ASP A 165 -1.44 4.97 -1.21
CA ASP A 165 -2.62 4.79 -0.35
C ASP A 165 -2.30 4.56 1.13
N PHE A 166 -2.02 5.68 1.81
CA PHE A 166 -1.79 5.73 3.24
C PHE A 166 -3.09 5.87 4.06
N GLY A 167 -4.28 5.67 3.45
CA GLY A 167 -5.56 5.80 4.14
C GLY A 167 -5.77 4.81 5.29
N ALA A 168 -5.12 3.63 5.22
CA ALA A 168 -5.06 2.66 6.31
C ALA A 168 -3.85 2.88 7.25
N ALA A 169 -2.87 3.69 6.85
CA ALA A 169 -1.63 3.85 7.59
C ALA A 169 -1.86 4.56 8.93
N ARG A 170 -1.13 4.13 9.96
CA ARG A 170 -1.20 4.77 11.29
C ARG A 170 0.17 4.85 11.94
N ARG A 171 0.34 5.88 12.78
CA ARG A 171 1.45 5.94 13.73
C ARG A 171 1.31 4.82 14.76
N LEU A 172 2.44 4.24 15.18
CA LEU A 172 2.43 3.16 16.16
C LEU A 172 1.75 3.57 17.48
N THR A 173 1.96 4.81 17.95
CA THR A 173 1.31 5.35 19.16
C THR A 173 -0.22 5.32 19.10
N ASP A 174 -0.78 5.52 17.91
CA ASP A 174 -2.24 5.56 17.68
C ASP A 174 -2.80 4.16 17.41
N ALA A 175 -1.93 3.19 17.13
CA ALA A 175 -2.27 1.78 16.92
C ALA A 175 -2.58 1.05 18.23
N VAL A 176 -1.92 1.44 19.32
CA VAL A 176 -1.91 0.73 20.62
C VAL A 176 -3.24 0.84 21.38
N GLY A 177 -4.21 1.65 20.92
CA GLY A 177 -5.43 1.93 21.68
C GLY A 177 -6.79 1.75 20.99
N GLN A 178 -6.89 1.66 19.65
CA GLN A 178 -8.20 1.67 18.98
C GLN A 178 -8.33 0.87 17.66
N SER A 179 -9.46 0.16 17.58
CA SER A 179 -10.14 -0.46 16.44
C SER A 179 -9.41 -1.59 15.70
N ARG A 180 -9.82 -2.82 16.06
CA ARG A 180 -9.66 -4.12 15.38
C ARG A 180 -10.43 -4.22 14.05
N THR A 181 -10.61 -3.11 13.33
CA THR A 181 -11.32 -3.14 12.04
C THR A 181 -10.45 -3.83 11.00
N VAL A 182 -10.90 -4.99 10.53
CA VAL A 182 -10.38 -5.62 9.31
C VAL A 182 -10.73 -4.70 8.14
N ILE A 183 -9.73 -4.02 7.61
CA ILE A 183 -9.84 -3.15 6.44
C ILE A 183 -8.96 -3.79 5.36
N GLY A 184 -9.50 -3.93 4.14
CA GLY A 184 -8.73 -4.38 2.97
C GLY A 184 -9.04 -5.80 2.49
N THR A 185 -8.10 -6.32 1.70
CA THR A 185 -8.22 -7.63 1.04
C THR A 185 -7.53 -8.67 1.93
N PRO A 186 -8.27 -9.56 2.63
CA PRO A 186 -7.75 -10.32 3.78
C PRO A 186 -6.54 -11.21 3.45
N TYR A 187 -6.38 -11.61 2.19
CA TYR A 187 -5.33 -12.51 1.74
C TYR A 187 -3.89 -11.96 1.85
N TRP A 188 -3.69 -10.66 2.09
CA TRP A 188 -2.37 -10.08 2.39
C TRP A 188 -2.18 -9.79 3.88
N MET A 189 -3.20 -10.01 4.71
CA MET A 189 -3.16 -9.69 6.13
C MET A 189 -2.46 -10.81 6.91
N ALA A 190 -1.65 -10.41 7.89
CA ALA A 190 -0.98 -11.34 8.78
C ALA A 190 -1.96 -11.99 9.77
N PRO A 191 -1.71 -13.20 10.27
CA PRO A 191 -2.61 -13.91 11.18
C PRO A 191 -2.94 -13.11 12.45
N GLU A 192 -1.95 -12.42 13.02
CA GLU A 192 -2.11 -11.60 14.22
C GLU A 192 -3.00 -10.36 14.01
N VAL A 193 -3.23 -9.98 12.75
CA VAL A 193 -4.09 -8.86 12.38
C VAL A 193 -5.55 -9.29 12.23
N VAL A 194 -5.78 -10.51 11.72
CA VAL A 194 -7.13 -11.06 11.51
C VAL A 194 -7.67 -11.77 12.75
N ASP A 195 -6.80 -12.17 13.69
CA ASP A 195 -7.23 -12.74 14.97
C ASP A 195 -7.81 -11.67 15.90
N LEU A 196 -9.14 -11.64 15.98
CA LEU A 196 -9.90 -10.69 16.80
C LEU A 196 -10.25 -11.24 18.19
N SER A 197 -9.83 -12.46 18.52
CA SER A 197 -10.37 -13.26 19.63
C SER A 197 -9.93 -12.81 21.03
N GLY A 198 -8.84 -12.05 21.19
CA GLY A 198 -8.53 -11.46 22.50
C GLY A 198 -7.06 -11.21 22.80
N GLU A 199 -6.15 -12.04 22.28
CA GLU A 199 -4.76 -12.09 22.77
C GLU A 199 -3.70 -11.59 21.76
N GLY A 200 -4.09 -11.33 20.51
CA GLY A 200 -3.19 -10.85 19.45
C GLY A 200 -2.70 -9.41 19.68
N ARG A 201 -1.40 -9.19 19.46
CA ARG A 201 -0.69 -7.89 19.63
C ARG A 201 -1.11 -6.78 18.64
N GLY A 202 -2.05 -7.05 17.73
CA GLY A 202 -2.55 -6.10 16.73
C GLY A 202 -1.55 -5.79 15.62
N TYR A 203 -1.81 -4.73 14.84
CA TYR A 203 -0.91 -4.28 13.76
C TYR A 203 0.45 -3.86 14.32
N SER A 204 1.51 -4.51 13.83
CA SER A 204 2.91 -4.16 14.09
C SER A 204 3.66 -3.94 12.77
N TYR A 205 4.92 -3.47 12.82
CA TYR A 205 5.81 -3.43 11.66
C TYR A 205 5.96 -4.80 10.99
N LYS A 206 5.82 -5.89 11.76
CA LYS A 206 5.91 -7.27 11.27
C LYS A 206 4.70 -7.64 10.39
N ALA A 207 3.55 -6.99 10.57
CA ALA A 207 2.40 -7.20 9.69
C ALA A 207 2.71 -6.76 8.25
N ASP A 208 3.38 -5.61 8.07
CA ASP A 208 3.81 -5.15 6.74
C ASP A 208 4.81 -6.14 6.09
N VAL A 209 5.64 -6.82 6.89
CA VAL A 209 6.58 -7.85 6.40
C VAL A 209 5.84 -9.05 5.82
N TRP A 210 4.80 -9.53 6.49
CA TRP A 210 3.96 -10.61 5.97
C TRP A 210 3.28 -10.19 4.66
N SER A 211 2.68 -8.99 4.65
CA SER A 211 2.01 -8.44 3.47
C SER A 211 3.00 -8.24 2.29
N ALA A 212 4.25 -7.87 2.57
CA ALA A 212 5.31 -7.84 1.58
C ALA A 212 5.59 -9.25 1.01
N GLY A 213 5.69 -10.28 1.85
CA GLY A 213 5.81 -11.67 1.41
C GLY A 213 4.66 -12.11 0.49
N CYS A 214 3.41 -11.78 0.83
CA CYS A 214 2.26 -12.02 -0.04
C CYS A 214 2.36 -11.28 -1.37
N THR A 215 2.89 -10.06 -1.37
CA THR A 215 3.13 -9.25 -2.58
C THR A 215 4.23 -9.86 -3.46
N VAL A 216 5.25 -10.49 -2.88
CA VAL A 216 6.26 -11.26 -3.64
C VAL A 216 5.62 -12.46 -4.33
N ALA A 217 4.79 -13.23 -3.63
CA ALA A 217 4.06 -14.34 -4.22
C ALA A 217 3.09 -13.87 -5.33
N GLU A 218 2.48 -12.70 -5.15
CA GLU A 218 1.63 -12.06 -6.15
C GLU A 218 2.44 -11.73 -7.42
N MET A 219 3.65 -11.19 -7.32
CA MET A 219 4.50 -10.90 -8.49
C MET A 219 4.76 -12.13 -9.37
N LEU A 220 4.81 -13.32 -8.78
CA LEU A 220 5.05 -14.58 -9.48
C LEU A 220 3.77 -15.20 -10.05
N THR A 221 2.64 -15.10 -9.35
CA THR A 221 1.43 -15.89 -9.68
C THR A 221 0.23 -15.05 -10.12
N GLY A 222 0.27 -13.74 -9.88
CA GLY A 222 -0.86 -12.82 -10.02
C GLY A 222 -1.98 -13.01 -9.01
N LYS A 223 -1.74 -13.74 -7.92
CA LYS A 223 -2.69 -13.91 -6.82
C LYS A 223 -1.93 -14.01 -5.47
N PRO A 224 -2.58 -13.72 -4.34
CA PRO A 224 -1.96 -13.96 -3.03
C PRO A 224 -1.78 -15.48 -2.80
N PRO A 225 -0.90 -15.90 -1.88
CA PRO A 225 -0.53 -17.31 -1.70
C PRO A 225 -1.57 -18.12 -0.89
N TRP A 226 -2.85 -17.80 -1.04
CA TRP A 226 -3.97 -18.38 -0.31
C TRP A 226 -5.08 -18.87 -1.24
N PRO A 227 -5.77 -19.96 -0.88
CA PRO A 227 -6.95 -20.41 -1.60
C PRO A 227 -8.03 -19.33 -1.58
N THR A 228 -8.62 -19.06 -2.75
CA THR A 228 -9.74 -18.12 -2.85
C THR A 228 -10.96 -18.66 -2.12
N LYS A 229 -11.61 -17.82 -1.31
CA LYS A 229 -12.85 -18.13 -0.59
C LYS A 229 -14.03 -17.35 -1.16
N ALA A 230 -15.23 -17.84 -0.86
CA ALA A 230 -16.49 -17.26 -1.34
C ALA A 230 -16.75 -15.83 -0.84
N ASN A 231 -16.23 -15.47 0.33
CA ASN A 231 -16.38 -14.13 0.90
C ASN A 231 -15.21 -13.79 1.86
N ALA A 232 -15.11 -12.50 2.22
CA ALA A 232 -14.04 -12.00 3.09
C ALA A 232 -14.04 -12.63 4.49
N PRO A 233 -15.19 -12.80 5.20
CA PRO A 233 -15.22 -13.50 6.49
C PRO A 233 -14.64 -14.92 6.46
N ALA A 234 -14.93 -15.68 5.40
CA ALA A 234 -14.38 -17.03 5.24
C ALA A 234 -12.85 -17.01 5.02
N ALA A 235 -12.33 -16.02 4.30
CA ALA A 235 -10.89 -15.84 4.13
C ALA A 235 -10.21 -15.45 5.45
N ILE A 236 -10.80 -14.53 6.22
CA ILE A 236 -10.32 -14.11 7.55
C ILE A 236 -10.24 -15.33 8.47
N LEU A 237 -11.30 -16.14 8.56
CA LEU A 237 -11.33 -17.32 9.42
C LEU A 237 -10.28 -18.36 9.01
N MET A 238 -10.09 -18.58 7.70
CA MET A 238 -9.05 -19.48 7.19
C MET A 238 -7.65 -19.02 7.62
N ILE A 239 -7.34 -17.74 7.47
CA ILE A 239 -6.02 -17.19 7.80
C ILE A 239 -5.81 -17.23 9.32
N ALA A 240 -6.81 -16.81 10.10
CA ALA A 240 -6.78 -16.85 11.56
C ALA A 240 -6.52 -18.28 12.07
N ASN A 241 -7.18 -19.29 11.52
CA ASN A 241 -7.07 -20.69 11.93
C ASN A 241 -5.96 -21.48 11.23
N SER A 242 -5.15 -20.85 10.36
CA SER A 242 -4.02 -21.53 9.73
C SER A 242 -2.96 -21.90 10.78
N GLU A 243 -2.31 -23.05 10.67
CA GLU A 243 -1.27 -23.47 11.65
C GLU A 243 0.16 -23.15 11.18
N GLY A 244 0.32 -22.54 10.00
CA GLY A 244 1.63 -22.26 9.41
C GLY A 244 1.60 -21.22 8.31
N MET A 245 2.57 -21.32 7.40
CA MET A 245 2.71 -20.45 6.23
C MET A 245 1.52 -20.59 5.25
N PRO A 246 1.31 -19.61 4.34
CA PRO A 246 0.34 -19.74 3.26
C PRO A 246 0.48 -21.05 2.46
N THR A 247 -0.64 -21.62 2.04
CA THR A 247 -0.68 -22.97 1.46
C THR A 247 -0.44 -23.00 -0.06
N GLU A 248 -0.60 -21.88 -0.77
CA GLU A 248 -0.41 -21.78 -2.21
C GLU A 248 0.86 -20.99 -2.57
N LEU A 249 2.00 -21.40 -2.01
CA LEU A 249 3.28 -20.79 -2.35
C LEU A 249 3.68 -21.11 -3.81
N PRO A 250 4.33 -20.16 -4.51
CA PRO A 250 4.75 -20.32 -5.90
C PRO A 250 6.03 -21.15 -6.04
N THR A 251 5.99 -22.43 -5.65
CA THR A 251 7.18 -23.29 -5.64
C THR A 251 7.70 -23.63 -7.03
N ALA A 252 6.87 -23.51 -8.08
CA ALA A 252 7.26 -23.76 -9.45
C ALA A 252 7.87 -22.53 -10.14
N GLU A 253 7.43 -21.33 -9.75
CA GLU A 253 7.86 -20.06 -10.35
C GLU A 253 9.00 -19.39 -9.58
N ALA A 254 9.07 -19.60 -8.26
CA ALA A 254 10.09 -19.00 -7.40
C ALA A 254 11.41 -19.76 -7.48
N THR A 255 12.50 -19.01 -7.44
CA THR A 255 13.82 -19.57 -7.15
C THR A 255 13.93 -20.01 -5.68
N PRO A 256 14.87 -20.92 -5.33
CA PRO A 256 15.10 -21.33 -3.95
C PRO A 256 15.29 -20.17 -2.98
N GLY A 257 16.06 -19.15 -3.36
CA GLY A 257 16.29 -17.97 -2.52
C GLY A 257 15.06 -17.09 -2.34
N CYS A 258 14.24 -16.94 -3.38
CA CYS A 258 12.96 -16.24 -3.30
C CYS A 258 11.99 -16.96 -2.37
N LEU A 259 11.94 -18.29 -2.46
CA LEU A 259 11.10 -19.11 -1.59
C LEU A 259 11.55 -19.05 -0.13
N ASP A 260 12.86 -19.07 0.12
CA ASP A 260 13.43 -18.90 1.48
C ASP A 260 13.08 -17.53 2.07
N PHE A 261 13.25 -16.46 1.28
CA PHE A 261 12.84 -15.11 1.67
C PHE A 261 11.34 -15.05 2.04
N MET A 262 10.47 -15.63 1.21
CA MET A 262 9.03 -15.67 1.46
C MET A 262 8.70 -16.44 2.74
N LYS A 263 9.34 -17.60 2.97
CA LYS A 263 9.14 -18.39 4.20
C LYS A 263 9.47 -17.59 5.45
N LYS A 264 10.59 -16.82 5.44
CA LYS A 264 10.92 -15.91 6.55
C LYS A 264 9.86 -14.84 6.77
N CYS A 265 9.27 -14.30 5.69
CA CYS A 265 8.16 -13.35 5.80
C CYS A 265 6.90 -13.99 6.40
N PHE A 266 6.71 -15.30 6.20
CA PHE A 266 5.55 -16.07 6.65
C PHE A 266 5.74 -16.77 7.99
N GLU A 267 6.73 -16.36 8.78
CA GLU A 267 6.80 -16.73 10.20
C GLU A 267 5.51 -16.26 10.90
N ARG A 268 4.77 -17.23 11.45
CA ARG A 268 3.46 -16.98 12.04
C ARG A 268 3.56 -16.13 13.30
N GLU A 269 4.50 -16.46 14.17
CA GLU A 269 4.81 -15.67 15.38
C GLU A 269 5.49 -14.36 14.96
N PRO A 270 4.87 -13.18 15.19
CA PRO A 270 5.43 -11.91 14.74
C PRO A 270 6.81 -11.60 15.30
N ASP A 271 7.12 -12.08 16.51
CA ASP A 271 8.43 -11.88 17.12
C ASP A 271 9.55 -12.61 16.37
N ASN A 272 9.26 -13.78 15.81
CA ASN A 272 10.21 -14.58 15.02
C ASN A 272 10.36 -14.10 13.57
N ARG A 273 9.37 -13.34 13.05
CA ARG A 273 9.42 -12.75 11.72
C ARG A 273 10.53 -11.68 11.66
N PRO A 274 11.39 -11.61 10.64
CA PRO A 274 12.42 -10.58 10.57
C PRO A 274 11.82 -9.18 10.41
N THR A 275 12.60 -8.16 10.76
CA THR A 275 12.36 -6.76 10.41
C THR A 275 12.64 -6.51 8.93
N VAL A 276 12.15 -5.38 8.42
CA VAL A 276 12.45 -4.96 7.03
C VAL A 276 13.95 -4.73 6.82
N GLU A 277 14.66 -4.22 7.84
CA GLU A 277 16.10 -4.02 7.79
C GLU A 277 16.86 -5.34 7.65
N GLU A 278 16.49 -6.37 8.41
CA GLU A 278 17.07 -7.72 8.28
C GLU A 278 16.76 -8.34 6.92
N LEU A 279 15.54 -8.15 6.40
CA LEU A 279 15.15 -8.64 5.07
C LEU A 279 15.93 -7.97 3.93
N LEU A 280 16.31 -6.70 4.07
CA LEU A 280 17.16 -6.02 3.08
C LEU A 280 18.57 -6.63 2.99
N HIS A 281 19.02 -7.31 4.06
CA HIS A 281 20.28 -8.04 4.12
C HIS A 281 20.11 -9.54 3.82
N HIS A 282 18.92 -9.98 3.41
CA HIS A 282 18.68 -11.37 3.06
C HIS A 282 19.52 -11.78 1.82
N PRO A 283 20.15 -12.97 1.79
CA PRO A 283 21.02 -13.38 0.67
C PRO A 283 20.34 -13.28 -0.71
N TRP A 284 19.05 -13.60 -0.79
CA TRP A 284 18.28 -13.42 -2.04
C TRP A 284 18.15 -11.96 -2.48
N ILE A 285 18.00 -11.00 -1.55
CA ILE A 285 17.94 -9.57 -1.88
C ILE A 285 19.31 -9.03 -2.29
N LEU A 286 20.38 -9.58 -1.72
CA LEU A 286 21.76 -9.25 -2.06
C LEU A 286 22.22 -9.91 -3.38
N GLY A 287 21.48 -10.90 -3.88
CA GLY A 287 21.85 -11.67 -5.08
C GLY A 287 22.89 -12.76 -4.82
N GLU A 288 23.09 -13.13 -3.56
CA GLU A 288 24.01 -14.17 -3.10
C GLU A 288 23.37 -15.57 -3.12
N MET A 289 22.04 -15.61 -3.21
CA MET A 289 21.24 -16.82 -3.34
C MET A 289 20.18 -16.58 -4.42
N GLU A 290 20.19 -17.40 -5.46
CA GLU A 290 19.11 -17.39 -6.46
C GLU A 290 17.87 -18.07 -5.90
#